data_AF-A0A914PXC1-F1
#
_entry.id   AF-A0A914PXC1-F1
#
_cell.length_a   1.000
_cell.length_b   1.000
_cell.length_c   1.000
_cell.angle_alpha   90.00
_cell.angle_beta   90.00
_cell.angle_gamma   90.00
#
_symmetry.space_group_name_H-M   'P 1'
#
loop_
_entity.id
_entity.type
_entity.pdbx_description
1 polymer ?
#
loop_
_entity_poly.entity_id
_entity_poly.type
_entity_poly.pdbx_seq_one_letter_code
_entity_poly.pdbx_strand_id
1 'polypeptide(L)'
;MAQEETNNATAKRLKKLYVLGALLVEMYRDQNKAQLSKDKDNNIAGVSSATVALQGLLEEDKSLSMADARLIDTAWRGAEAWHFLMLAHQQLYSKEYVSALKTCLVVSEYDEFVDTYEIHCMLALVAVHARQFGIASKAFMKINSLPNVTDEEKEKYNQLAMEIFLKLFNCMPKCQL
;
A
#
# COMPACT_ATOMS: atom_id res chain seq x y z
N MET A 1 -1.02 -7.87 22.93
CA MET A 1 -1.68 -9.12 22.47
C MET A 1 -3.14 -8.88 22.06
N ALA A 2 -4.09 -8.56 22.95
CA ALA A 2 -5.50 -8.38 22.54
C ALA A 2 -5.75 -7.28 21.48
N GLN A 3 -5.12 -6.11 21.60
CA GLN A 3 -5.23 -5.02 20.60
C GLN A 3 -4.53 -5.33 19.27
N GLU A 4 -3.50 -6.18 19.29
CA GLU A 4 -2.73 -6.56 18.09
C GLU A 4 -3.50 -7.61 17.27
N GLU A 5 -4.25 -8.48 17.94
CA GLU A 5 -5.19 -9.41 17.30
C GLU A 5 -6.39 -8.70 16.69
N THR A 6 -6.94 -7.67 17.34
CA THR A 6 -8.01 -6.86 16.75
C THR A 6 -7.53 -6.10 15.53
N ASN A 7 -6.32 -5.54 15.57
CA ASN A 7 -5.73 -4.81 14.44
C ASN A 7 -5.38 -5.74 13.27
N ASN A 8 -4.89 -6.95 13.57
CA ASN A 8 -4.67 -7.97 12.54
C ASN A 8 -6.00 -8.47 11.94
N ALA A 9 -7.05 -8.59 12.74
CA ALA A 9 -8.38 -8.95 12.27
C ALA A 9 -8.99 -7.84 11.40
N THR A 10 -8.79 -6.56 11.73
CA THR A 10 -9.24 -5.43 10.91
C THR A 10 -8.45 -5.33 9.61
N ALA A 11 -7.12 -5.45 9.62
CA ALA A 11 -6.30 -5.45 8.42
C ALA A 11 -6.67 -6.60 7.46
N LYS A 12 -6.88 -7.81 7.97
CA LYS A 12 -7.36 -8.95 7.17
C LYS A 12 -8.74 -8.71 6.58
N ARG A 13 -9.65 -8.06 7.31
CA ARG A 13 -11.00 -7.71 6.82
C ARG A 13 -10.93 -6.61 5.75
N LEU A 14 -10.12 -5.58 5.96
CA LEU A 14 -9.91 -4.49 4.99
C LEU A 14 -9.37 -5.04 3.68
N LYS A 15 -8.30 -5.85 3.73
CA LYS A 15 -7.76 -6.51 2.54
C LYS A 15 -8.84 -7.34 1.81
N LYS A 16 -9.64 -8.12 2.54
CA LYS A 16 -10.75 -8.89 1.93
C LYS A 16 -11.79 -8.00 1.27
N LEU A 17 -12.14 -6.87 1.88
CA LEU A 17 -13.11 -5.92 1.33
C LEU A 17 -12.62 -5.31 0.02
N TYR A 18 -11.36 -4.85 -0.02
CA TYR A 18 -10.75 -4.32 -1.25
C TYR A 18 -10.66 -5.38 -2.35
N VAL A 19 -10.28 -6.62 -2.00
CA VAL A 19 -10.24 -7.74 -2.97
C VAL A 19 -11.63 -8.04 -3.53
N LEU A 20 -12.67 -8.05 -2.70
CA LEU A 20 -14.05 -8.23 -3.16
C LEU A 20 -14.50 -7.09 -4.07
N GLY A 21 -14.13 -5.85 -3.75
CA GLY A 21 -14.38 -4.69 -4.60
C GLY A 21 -13.71 -4.82 -5.97
N ALA A 22 -12.44 -5.22 -6.01
CA ALA A 22 -11.72 -5.43 -7.26
C ALA A 22 -12.31 -6.58 -8.10
N LEU A 23 -12.70 -7.68 -7.45
CA LEU A 23 -13.41 -8.78 -8.11
C LEU A 23 -14.76 -8.34 -8.70
N LEU A 24 -15.51 -7.48 -7.99
CA LEU A 24 -16.76 -6.95 -8.51
C LEU A 24 -16.54 -6.09 -9.77
N VAL A 25 -15.47 -5.29 -9.78
CA VAL A 25 -15.06 -4.49 -10.94
C VAL A 25 -14.66 -5.39 -12.12
N GLU A 26 -13.93 -6.47 -11.87
CA GLU A 26 -13.60 -7.46 -12.92
C GLU A 26 -14.85 -8.14 -13.47
N MET A 27 -15.78 -8.56 -12.59
CA MET A 27 -17.05 -9.13 -13.00
C MET A 27 -17.87 -8.16 -13.85
N TYR A 28 -17.87 -6.87 -13.52
CA TYR A 28 -18.52 -5.83 -14.31
C TYR A 28 -17.89 -5.71 -15.71
N ARG A 29 -16.55 -5.66 -15.79
CA ARG A 29 -15.82 -5.62 -17.08
C ARG A 29 -16.11 -6.85 -17.94
N ASP A 30 -16.17 -8.03 -17.34
CA ASP A 30 -16.50 -9.27 -18.05
C ASP A 30 -17.95 -9.29 -18.56
N GLN A 31 -18.89 -8.77 -17.78
CA GLN A 31 -20.30 -8.63 -18.20
C GLN A 31 -20.44 -7.67 -19.38
N ASN A 32 -19.79 -6.50 -19.32
CA ASN A 32 -19.78 -5.53 -20.42
C ASN A 32 -19.21 -6.15 -21.70
N LYS A 33 -18.07 -6.85 -21.60
CA LYS A 33 -17.45 -7.54 -22.73
C LYS A 33 -18.35 -8.63 -23.32
N ALA A 34 -19.06 -9.39 -22.47
CA ALA A 34 -19.99 -10.42 -22.90
C ALA A 34 -21.22 -9.84 -23.62
N GLN A 35 -21.76 -8.71 -23.14
CA GLN A 35 -22.86 -8.01 -23.82
C GLN A 35 -22.44 -7.53 -25.22
N LEU A 36 -21.28 -6.88 -25.31
CA LEU A 36 -20.72 -6.43 -26.59
C LEU A 36 -20.47 -7.59 -27.57
N SER A 37 -20.08 -8.77 -27.06
CA SER A 37 -19.90 -9.96 -27.91
C SER A 37 -21.21 -10.51 -28.48
N LYS A 38 -22.33 -10.39 -27.75
CA LYS A 38 -23.65 -10.83 -28.25
C LYS A 38 -24.21 -9.89 -29.31
N ASP A 39 -23.89 -8.59 -29.24
CA ASP A 39 -24.28 -7.62 -30.26
C ASP A 39 -23.54 -7.81 -31.60
N LYS A 40 -22.36 -8.46 -31.58
CA LYS A 40 -21.62 -8.87 -32.80
C LYS A 40 -22.36 -9.92 -33.62
N ASP A 41 -23.02 -10.88 -32.98
CA ASP A 41 -23.72 -11.96 -33.68
C ASP A 41 -24.95 -11.44 -34.45
N ASN A 42 -25.46 -10.26 -34.06
CA ASN A 42 -26.62 -9.62 -34.69
C ASN A 42 -26.23 -8.60 -35.79
N ASN A 43 -25.00 -8.06 -35.79
CA ASN A 43 -24.57 -7.01 -36.72
C ASN A 43 -23.25 -7.37 -37.44
N ILE A 44 -23.38 -7.87 -38.67
CA ILE A 44 -22.38 -7.93 -39.77
C ILE A 44 -21.03 -8.59 -39.44
N ALA A 45 -20.88 -9.82 -39.94
CA ALA A 45 -19.62 -10.56 -40.03
C ALA A 45 -18.56 -9.80 -40.84
N GLY A 46 -17.65 -9.09 -40.16
CA GLY A 46 -16.53 -8.40 -40.83
C GLY A 46 -15.74 -7.42 -39.97
N VAL A 47 -16.25 -7.01 -38.81
CA VAL A 47 -15.54 -6.06 -37.93
C VAL A 47 -14.50 -6.81 -37.08
N SER A 48 -13.23 -6.41 -37.19
CA SER A 48 -12.11 -7.02 -36.47
C SER A 48 -12.34 -7.04 -34.95
N SER A 49 -11.90 -8.09 -34.27
CA SER A 49 -12.02 -8.21 -32.80
C SER A 49 -11.41 -7.02 -32.07
N ALA A 50 -10.38 -6.40 -32.65
CA ALA A 50 -9.71 -5.21 -32.12
C ALA A 50 -10.61 -3.95 -32.18
N THR A 51 -11.33 -3.73 -33.29
CA THR A 51 -12.22 -2.57 -33.44
C THR A 51 -13.41 -2.61 -32.49
N VAL A 52 -13.90 -3.80 -32.13
CA VAL A 52 -14.99 -3.91 -31.15
C VAL A 52 -14.51 -3.78 -29.71
N ALA A 53 -13.30 -4.26 -29.40
CA ALA A 53 -12.68 -3.96 -28.10
C ALA A 53 -12.47 -2.44 -27.92
N LEU A 54 -12.06 -1.75 -28.98
CA LEU A 54 -11.93 -0.29 -28.99
C LEU A 54 -13.27 0.44 -28.87
N GLN A 55 -14.32 -0.03 -29.54
CA GLN A 55 -15.64 0.60 -29.46
C GLN A 55 -16.31 0.39 -28.09
N GLY A 56 -16.11 -0.78 -27.47
CA GLY A 56 -16.52 -1.02 -26.09
C GLY A 56 -15.85 -0.08 -25.09
N LEU A 57 -14.53 0.11 -25.21
CA LEU A 57 -13.77 1.08 -24.40
C LEU A 57 -14.29 2.52 -24.58
N LEU A 58 -14.63 2.91 -25.81
CA LEU A 58 -15.13 4.26 -26.13
C LEU A 58 -16.57 4.52 -25.64
N GLU A 59 -17.43 3.50 -25.60
CA GLU A 59 -18.79 3.62 -25.06
C GLU A 59 -18.81 3.57 -23.52
N GLU A 60 -17.90 2.82 -22.92
CA GLU A 60 -17.69 2.75 -21.47
C GLU A 60 -17.25 4.11 -20.90
N ASP A 61 -16.26 4.77 -21.54
CA ASP A 61 -15.80 6.12 -21.19
C ASP A 61 -16.87 7.22 -21.33
N LYS A 62 -17.90 6.98 -22.13
CA LYS A 62 -18.97 7.97 -22.41
C LYS A 62 -20.09 7.94 -21.37
N SER A 63 -20.25 6.83 -20.66
CA SER A 63 -21.30 6.62 -19.66
C SER A 63 -20.80 6.77 -18.22
N LEU A 64 -19.53 6.47 -17.97
CA LEU A 64 -18.90 6.61 -16.66
C LEU A 64 -18.36 8.03 -16.45
N SER A 65 -18.50 8.54 -15.22
CA SER A 65 -17.75 9.73 -14.82
C SER A 65 -16.25 9.40 -14.84
N MET A 66 -15.40 10.38 -15.17
CA MET A 66 -13.94 10.23 -15.10
C MET A 66 -13.43 9.79 -13.72
N ALA A 67 -14.19 10.07 -12.65
CA ALA A 67 -13.91 9.57 -11.31
C ALA A 67 -14.17 8.05 -11.18
N ASP A 68 -15.25 7.56 -11.79
CA ASP A 68 -15.64 6.14 -11.72
C ASP A 68 -14.69 5.27 -12.55
N ALA A 69 -14.25 5.76 -13.71
CA ALA A 69 -13.23 5.10 -14.53
C ALA A 69 -11.90 4.92 -13.77
N ARG A 70 -11.45 5.96 -13.06
CA ARG A 70 -10.23 5.88 -12.22
C ARG A 70 -10.36 4.93 -11.04
N LEU A 71 -11.54 4.84 -10.42
CA LEU A 71 -11.81 3.90 -9.34
C LEU A 71 -11.79 2.45 -9.86
N ILE A 72 -12.35 2.23 -11.06
CA ILE A 72 -12.32 0.94 -11.75
C ILE A 72 -10.88 0.51 -12.09
N ASP A 73 -10.05 1.44 -12.55
CA ASP A 73 -8.65 1.16 -12.90
C ASP A 73 -7.74 0.95 -11.68
N THR A 74 -8.02 1.62 -10.57
CA THR A 74 -7.22 1.51 -9.33
C THR A 74 -7.79 0.52 -8.32
N ALA A 75 -8.79 -0.27 -8.69
CA ALA A 75 -9.53 -1.15 -7.78
C ALA A 75 -8.64 -2.13 -6.98
N TRP A 76 -7.54 -2.60 -7.58
CA TRP A 76 -6.57 -3.50 -6.94
C TRP A 76 -5.57 -2.80 -6.01
N ARG A 77 -5.37 -1.49 -6.17
CA ARG A 77 -4.30 -0.74 -5.51
C ARG A 77 -4.49 -0.68 -3.99
N GLY A 78 -5.74 -0.57 -3.53
CA GLY A 78 -6.06 -0.66 -2.10
C GLY A 78 -5.77 -2.05 -1.51
N ALA A 79 -6.07 -3.12 -2.24
CA ALA A 79 -5.77 -4.49 -1.80
C ALA A 79 -4.26 -4.75 -1.73
N GLU A 80 -3.51 -4.19 -2.69
CA GLU A 80 -2.06 -4.25 -2.77
C GLU A 80 -1.39 -3.53 -1.58
N ALA A 81 -1.84 -2.32 -1.23
CA ALA A 81 -1.35 -1.56 -0.08
C ALA A 81 -1.41 -2.37 1.22
N TRP A 82 -2.58 -2.92 1.54
CA TRP A 82 -2.78 -3.75 2.73
C TRP A 82 -2.01 -5.08 2.65
N HIS A 83 -1.84 -5.63 1.44
CA HIS A 83 -1.03 -6.83 1.25
C HIS A 83 0.43 -6.55 1.65
N PHE A 84 1.04 -5.50 1.13
CA PHE A 84 2.44 -5.19 1.40
C PHE A 84 2.67 -4.80 2.86
N LEU A 85 1.73 -4.09 3.49
CA LEU A 85 1.81 -3.78 4.92
C LEU A 85 1.83 -5.07 5.77
N MET A 86 0.93 -6.01 5.48
CA MET A 86 0.91 -7.31 6.17
C MET A 86 2.18 -8.12 5.92
N LEU A 87 2.72 -8.09 4.70
CA LEU A 87 3.95 -8.77 4.34
C LEU A 87 5.15 -8.20 5.10
N ALA A 88 5.24 -6.87 5.24
CA ALA A 88 6.29 -6.21 6.01
C ALA A 88 6.26 -6.64 7.48
N HIS A 89 5.08 -6.70 8.10
CA HIS A 89 4.94 -7.23 9.46
C HIS A 89 5.43 -8.68 9.55
N GLN A 90 5.01 -9.55 8.64
CA GLN A 90 5.44 -10.96 8.63
C GLN A 90 6.97 -11.10 8.48
N GLN A 91 7.59 -10.34 7.58
CA GLN A 91 9.04 -10.35 7.39
C GLN A 91 9.79 -9.84 8.64
N LEU A 92 9.24 -8.83 9.32
CA LEU A 92 9.79 -8.33 10.58
C LEU A 92 9.78 -9.41 11.68
N TYR A 93 8.66 -10.13 11.87
CA TYR A 93 8.58 -11.24 12.82
C TYR A 93 9.50 -12.41 12.42
N SER A 94 9.69 -12.64 11.12
CA SER A 94 10.59 -13.66 10.58
C SER A 94 12.07 -13.27 10.66
N LYS A 95 12.39 -12.08 11.20
CA LYS A 95 13.74 -11.51 11.32
C LYS A 95 14.45 -11.22 9.98
N GLU A 96 13.69 -11.14 8.89
CA GLU A 96 14.21 -10.77 7.57
C GLU A 96 14.21 -9.25 7.38
N TYR A 97 15.06 -8.54 8.12
CA TYR A 97 15.01 -7.07 8.20
C TYR A 97 15.30 -6.36 6.88
N VAL A 98 16.19 -6.90 6.04
CA VAL A 98 16.52 -6.29 4.74
C VAL A 98 15.36 -6.42 3.75
N SER A 99 14.68 -7.57 3.74
CA SER A 99 13.48 -7.80 2.92
C SER A 99 12.34 -6.91 3.39
N ALA A 100 12.10 -6.88 4.71
CA ALA A 100 11.10 -6.01 5.34
C ALA A 100 11.30 -4.54 4.97
N LEU A 101 12.56 -4.05 4.95
CA LEU A 101 12.86 -2.67 4.62
C LEU A 101 12.44 -2.33 3.19
N LYS A 102 12.73 -3.21 2.23
CA LYS A 102 12.32 -3.04 0.83
C LYS A 102 10.81 -3.00 0.70
N THR A 103 10.10 -3.90 1.38
CA THR A 103 8.65 -3.93 1.36
C THR A 103 8.06 -2.68 2.01
N CYS A 104 8.60 -2.19 3.13
CA CYS A 104 8.15 -0.92 3.74
C CYS A 104 8.37 0.29 2.82
N LEU A 105 9.44 0.32 2.02
CA LEU A 105 9.64 1.37 1.03
C LEU A 105 8.56 1.33 -0.05
N VAL A 106 8.18 0.15 -0.52
CA VAL A 106 7.04 0.00 -1.46
C VAL A 106 5.73 0.47 -0.82
N VAL A 107 5.48 0.13 0.45
CA VAL A 107 4.27 0.59 1.17
C VAL A 107 4.19 2.11 1.26
N SER A 108 5.32 2.83 1.26
CA SER A 108 5.34 4.30 1.29
C SER A 108 4.75 4.98 0.05
N GLU A 109 4.56 4.24 -1.04
CA GLU A 109 3.88 4.71 -2.25
C GLU A 109 2.34 4.60 -2.18
N TYR A 110 1.80 4.03 -1.09
CA TYR A 110 0.36 3.81 -0.86
C TYR A 110 -0.20 4.66 0.29
N ASP A 111 0.30 5.89 0.45
CA ASP A 111 -0.17 6.84 1.47
C ASP A 111 -1.65 7.26 1.31
N GLU A 112 -2.23 7.02 0.14
CA GLU A 112 -3.65 7.21 -0.15
C GLU A 112 -4.58 6.19 0.53
N PHE A 113 -4.07 5.00 0.91
CA PHE A 113 -4.86 3.91 1.50
C PHE A 113 -4.55 3.63 2.96
N VAL A 114 -3.28 3.77 3.35
CA VAL A 114 -2.79 3.49 4.71
C VAL A 114 -2.31 4.79 5.32
N ASP A 115 -2.57 4.99 6.60
CA ASP A 115 -2.17 6.22 7.29
C ASP A 115 -0.66 6.44 7.19
N THR A 116 -0.29 7.63 6.71
CA THR A 116 1.11 8.02 6.52
C THR A 116 1.91 7.86 7.81
N TYR A 117 1.28 8.09 8.96
CA TYR A 117 1.89 7.89 10.27
C TYR A 117 2.29 6.42 10.49
N GLU A 118 1.36 5.49 10.29
CA GLU A 118 1.60 4.05 10.49
C GLU A 118 2.71 3.53 9.56
N ILE A 119 2.72 3.96 8.30
CA ILE A 119 3.76 3.59 7.32
C ILE A 119 5.14 4.03 7.80
N HIS A 120 5.29 5.30 8.23
CA HIS A 120 6.59 5.83 8.64
C HIS A 120 7.05 5.27 9.99
N CYS A 121 6.13 4.97 10.91
CA CYS A 121 6.46 4.25 12.15
C CYS A 121 7.04 2.86 11.86
N MET A 122 6.40 2.11 10.97
CA MET A 122 6.87 0.79 10.56
C MET A 122 8.22 0.89 9.83
N LEU A 123 8.37 1.85 8.92
CA LEU A 123 9.63 2.10 8.20
C LEU A 123 10.78 2.45 9.16
N ALA A 124 10.53 3.30 10.16
CA ALA A 124 11.53 3.66 11.16
C ALA A 124 11.99 2.44 11.96
N LEU A 125 11.05 1.61 12.43
CA LEU A 125 11.34 0.39 13.19
C LEU A 125 12.17 -0.61 12.38
N VAL A 126 11.73 -0.91 11.16
CA VAL A 126 12.42 -1.86 10.27
C VAL A 126 13.80 -1.33 9.88
N ALA A 127 13.94 -0.03 9.61
CA ALA A 127 15.22 0.59 9.29
C ALA A 127 16.23 0.52 10.44
N VAL A 128 15.78 0.68 11.69
CA VAL A 128 16.63 0.50 12.88
C VAL A 128 17.12 -0.95 12.97
N HIS A 129 16.25 -1.93 12.77
CA HIS A 129 16.64 -3.35 12.77
C HIS A 129 17.56 -3.73 11.60
N ALA A 130 17.37 -3.12 10.42
CA ALA A 130 18.22 -3.29 9.26
C ALA A 130 19.53 -2.48 9.32
N ARG A 131 19.76 -1.70 10.39
CA ARG A 131 20.90 -0.77 10.57
C ARG A 131 21.03 0.30 9.49
N GLN A 132 19.92 0.68 8.87
CA GLN A 132 19.85 1.73 7.85
C GLN A 132 19.39 3.05 8.47
N PHE A 133 20.29 3.70 9.21
CA PHE A 133 20.01 4.89 10.01
C PHE A 133 19.61 6.12 9.20
N GLY A 134 20.13 6.26 7.98
CA GLY A 134 19.75 7.36 7.08
C GLY A 134 18.27 7.31 6.68
N ILE A 135 17.71 6.10 6.53
CA ILE A 135 16.27 5.91 6.24
C ILE A 135 15.46 6.11 7.52
N ALA A 136 15.92 5.58 8.66
CA ALA A 136 15.25 5.76 9.95
C ALA A 136 15.12 7.24 10.34
N SER A 137 16.19 8.03 10.21
CA SER A 137 16.17 9.47 10.52
C SER A 137 15.19 10.24 9.63
N LYS A 138 15.16 9.94 8.32
CA LYS A 138 14.17 10.52 7.39
C LYS A 138 12.73 10.17 7.79
N ALA A 139 12.49 8.93 8.20
CA ALA A 139 11.17 8.50 8.66
C ALA A 139 10.74 9.27 9.93
N PHE A 140 11.62 9.41 10.93
CA PHE A 140 11.34 10.21 12.12
C PHE A 140 11.08 11.69 11.81
N MET A 141 11.85 12.29 10.90
CA MET A 141 11.60 13.65 10.43
C MET A 141 10.21 13.79 9.79
N LYS A 142 9.80 12.79 9.00
CA LYS A 142 8.47 12.80 8.38
C LYS A 142 7.36 12.69 9.43
N ILE A 143 7.51 11.83 10.43
CA ILE A 143 6.55 11.71 11.55
C ILE A 143 6.38 13.05 12.27
N ASN A 144 7.49 13.74 12.57
CA ASN A 144 7.46 15.06 13.22
C ASN A 144 6.79 16.15 12.36
N SER A 145 6.82 16.01 11.03
CA SER A 145 6.17 16.93 10.11
C SER A 145 4.66 16.72 9.98
N LEU A 146 4.12 15.60 10.46
CA LEU A 146 2.68 15.30 10.34
C LEU A 146 1.86 16.15 11.32
N PRO A 147 0.72 16.72 10.87
CA PRO A 147 -0.14 17.56 11.71
C PRO A 147 -0.99 16.76 12.72
N ASN A 148 -1.13 15.45 12.51
CA ASN A 148 -1.93 14.56 13.36
C ASN A 148 -1.26 14.19 14.69
N VAL A 149 0.03 14.51 14.86
CA VAL A 149 0.82 14.15 16.04
C VAL A 149 0.91 15.36 16.96
N THR A 150 0.52 15.18 18.23
CA THR A 150 0.64 16.24 19.25
C THR A 150 2.11 16.54 19.55
N ASP A 151 2.40 17.76 20.02
CA ASP A 151 3.79 18.14 20.31
C ASP A 151 4.40 17.29 21.44
N GLU A 152 3.58 16.77 22.35
CA GLU A 152 4.02 15.82 23.39
C GLU A 152 4.45 14.46 22.80
N GLU A 153 3.75 13.96 21.79
CA GLU A 153 4.09 12.71 21.12
C GLU A 153 5.34 12.86 20.27
N LYS A 154 5.51 14.00 19.58
CA LYS A 154 6.74 14.31 18.83
C LYS A 154 7.96 14.30 19.75
N GLU A 155 7.84 14.88 20.93
CA GLU A 155 8.94 14.90 21.90
C GLU A 155 9.31 13.48 22.38
N LYS A 156 8.33 12.62 22.61
CA LYS A 156 8.56 11.19 22.93
C LYS A 156 9.29 10.47 21.79
N TYR A 157 8.90 10.72 20.54
CA TYR A 157 9.57 10.14 19.37
C TYR A 157 11.01 10.66 19.21
N ASN A 158 11.26 11.94 19.48
CA ASN A 158 12.60 12.51 19.47
C ASN A 158 13.48 11.88 20.55
N GLN A 159 12.97 11.74 21.77
CA GLN A 159 13.69 11.08 22.86
C GLN A 159 13.98 9.62 22.54
N LEU A 160 13.00 8.88 22.00
CA LEU A 160 13.17 7.50 21.57
C LEU A 160 14.23 7.37 20.46
N ALA A 161 14.17 8.25 19.45
CA ALA A 161 15.16 8.28 18.38
C ALA A 161 16.57 8.52 18.96
N MET A 162 16.72 9.52 19.83
CA MET A 162 17.99 9.82 20.51
C MET A 162 18.49 8.63 21.31
N GLU A 163 17.64 7.97 22.09
CA GLU A 163 18.00 6.80 22.89
C GLU A 163 18.46 5.63 22.00
N ILE A 164 17.74 5.36 20.91
CA ILE A 164 18.09 4.33 19.93
C ILE A 164 19.45 4.64 19.32
N PHE A 165 19.68 5.87 18.86
CA PHE A 165 20.96 6.25 18.26
C PHE A 165 22.10 6.17 19.27
N LEU A 166 21.94 6.67 20.50
CA LEU A 166 22.98 6.64 21.54
C LEU A 166 23.32 5.21 21.97
N LYS A 167 22.32 4.34 22.16
CA LYS A 167 22.55 2.92 22.49
C LYS A 167 23.27 2.18 21.36
N LEU A 168 22.92 2.46 20.10
CA LEU A 168 23.54 1.82 18.94
C LEU A 168 24.94 2.36 18.66
N PHE A 169 25.20 3.65 18.92
CA PHE A 169 26.55 4.21 18.89
C PHE A 169 27.48 3.56 19.92
N ASN A 170 26.98 3.28 21.13
CA ASN A 170 27.78 2.64 22.19
C ASN A 170 28.00 1.13 21.96
N CYS A 171 27.17 0.48 21.13
CA CYS A 171 27.34 -0.91 20.69
C CYS A 171 28.07 -1.04 19.35
N MET A 172 28.51 0.05 18.71
CA MET A 172 29.43 -0.06 17.58
C MET A 172 30.79 -0.54 18.11
N PRO A 173 31.30 -1.71 17.69
CA PRO A 173 32.74 -1.92 17.80
C PRO A 173 33.39 -0.76 17.05
N LYS A 174 34.35 -0.09 17.68
CA LYS A 174 35.15 0.96 17.04
C LYS A 174 35.56 0.43 15.67
N CYS A 175 35.00 0.97 14.60
CA CYS A 175 35.54 0.76 13.27
C CYS A 175 36.93 1.39 13.32
N GLN A 176 37.95 0.55 13.51
CA GLN A 176 39.32 0.93 13.25
C GLN A 176 39.39 1.29 11.76
N LEU A 177 39.50 2.58 11.51
CA LEU A 177 40.20 3.15 10.37
C LEU A 177 41.44 3.84 10.93
#